data_AF-A0A1M7SPS9-F1
#
_entry.id   AF-A0A1M7SPS9-F1
#
_cell.length_a   1.000
_cell.length_b   1.000
_cell.length_c   1.000
_cell.angle_alpha   90.00
_cell.angle_beta   90.00
_cell.angle_gamma   90.00
#
_symmetry.space_group_name_H-M   'P 1'
#
loop_
_entity.id
_entity.type
_entity.pdbx_description
1 polymer ?
#
loop_
_entity_poly.entity_id
_entity_poly.type
_entity_poly.pdbx_seq_one_letter_code
_entity_poly.pdbx_strand_id
1 'polypeptide(L)'
;MPNIPSKAATNNIPQSHKKEPLKVITFKELWSAYPEAAPCNKPSDGSLWDEIFGTNPAFDNQCAIRLSVCLQHAGASLKTFKGVTCNYHKDEKHVLRAKELAEWLDKRYLANWPKSINITSKDWRSKITNKTGVVYFANYWIPEGSKFPTGGHIDLWNGSRFPHYSFRSFATNVGRFNIDSPDLFYSNLDNATTILFWEIP
;
A
#
# COMPACT_ATOMS: atom_id res chain seq x y z
N MET A 1 1.15 -19.68 2.63
CA MET A 1 0.26 -19.49 3.80
C MET A 1 -0.13 -18.03 3.84
N PRO A 2 -1.42 -17.70 4.05
CA PRO A 2 -1.93 -16.33 4.04
C PRO A 2 -1.45 -15.49 5.22
N ASN A 3 -1.19 -16.14 6.36
CA ASN A 3 -0.83 -15.48 7.62
C ASN A 3 0.66 -15.70 7.93
N ILE A 4 1.22 -14.81 8.76
CA ILE A 4 2.54 -15.02 9.36
C ILE A 4 2.54 -16.34 10.16
N PRO A 5 3.58 -17.18 10.06
CA PRO A 5 3.64 -18.46 10.77
C PRO A 5 3.51 -18.30 12.30
N SER A 6 2.70 -19.14 12.94
CA SER A 6 2.64 -19.27 14.40
C SER A 6 3.46 -20.48 14.87
N LYS A 7 4.02 -20.42 16.08
CA LYS A 7 4.62 -21.60 16.73
C LYS A 7 3.50 -22.46 17.30
N ALA A 8 3.41 -23.72 16.87
CA ALA A 8 2.53 -24.71 17.47
C ALA A 8 3.31 -25.56 18.48
N ALA A 9 2.75 -25.76 19.68
CA ALA A 9 3.26 -26.74 20.62
C ALA A 9 2.95 -28.16 20.11
N THR A 10 3.92 -29.05 20.14
CA THR A 10 3.77 -30.45 19.74
C THR A 10 3.50 -31.34 20.97
N ASN A 11 2.91 -32.51 20.74
CA ASN A 11 2.70 -33.54 21.76
C ASN A 11 2.95 -34.93 21.16
N ASN A 12 3.03 -35.94 22.02
CA ASN A 12 3.33 -37.32 21.62
C ASN A 12 2.07 -38.14 21.27
N ILE A 13 0.91 -37.50 21.08
CA ILE A 13 -0.34 -38.19 20.74
C ILE A 13 -0.35 -38.44 19.22
N PRO A 14 -0.36 -39.71 18.77
CA PRO A 14 -0.45 -40.03 17.35
C PRO A 14 -1.71 -39.43 16.72
N GLN A 15 -1.58 -38.92 15.49
CA GLN A 15 -2.69 -38.32 14.73
C GLN A 15 -3.34 -37.09 15.40
N SER A 16 -2.63 -36.41 16.30
CA SER A 16 -3.14 -35.15 16.84
C SER A 16 -3.12 -34.04 15.79
N HIS A 17 -4.22 -33.28 15.70
CA HIS A 17 -4.38 -32.14 14.81
C HIS A 17 -4.73 -30.89 15.61
N LYS A 18 -4.05 -29.78 15.34
CA LYS A 18 -4.41 -28.46 15.86
C LYS A 18 -5.10 -27.66 14.77
N LYS A 19 -6.34 -27.22 15.00
CA LYS A 19 -7.02 -26.25 14.14
C LYS A 19 -6.44 -24.86 14.43
N GLU A 20 -5.79 -24.26 13.45
CA GLU A 20 -5.33 -22.87 13.50
C GLU A 20 -6.32 -22.00 12.70
N PRO A 21 -7.06 -21.07 13.33
CA PRO A 21 -7.95 -20.19 12.59
C PRO A 21 -7.14 -19.30 11.65
N LEU A 22 -7.62 -19.12 10.42
CA LEU A 22 -6.99 -18.17 9.50
C LEU A 22 -7.29 -16.75 9.97
N LYS A 23 -6.25 -15.93 10.15
CA LYS A 23 -6.38 -14.49 10.39
C LYS A 23 -7.06 -13.83 9.20
N VAL A 24 -8.27 -13.32 9.44
CA VAL A 24 -8.94 -12.38 8.54
C VAL A 24 -8.51 -10.98 8.96
N ILE A 25 -8.02 -10.21 7.98
CA ILE A 25 -7.55 -8.84 8.20
C ILE A 25 -8.74 -7.90 8.01
N THR A 26 -8.98 -7.04 9.01
CA THR A 26 -10.03 -6.02 8.95
C THR A 26 -9.47 -4.67 8.48
N PHE A 27 -10.34 -3.78 8.00
CA PHE A 27 -9.90 -2.43 7.63
C PHE A 27 -9.35 -1.66 8.84
N LYS A 28 -9.98 -1.83 10.01
CA LYS A 28 -9.51 -1.20 11.25
C LYS A 28 -8.06 -1.56 11.57
N GLU A 29 -7.70 -2.84 11.41
CA GLU A 29 -6.33 -3.31 11.64
C GLU A 29 -5.35 -2.73 10.62
N LEU A 30 -5.72 -2.69 9.34
CA LEU A 30 -4.90 -2.04 8.31
C LEU A 30 -4.69 -0.55 8.64
N TRP A 31 -5.77 0.17 8.94
CA TRP A 31 -5.72 1.60 9.22
C TRP A 31 -4.85 1.91 10.44
N SER A 32 -4.97 1.14 11.52
CA SER A 32 -4.14 1.28 12.72
C SER A 32 -2.69 0.84 12.50
N ALA A 33 -2.43 -0.04 11.54
CA ALA A 33 -1.08 -0.52 11.21
C ALA A 33 -0.37 0.34 10.14
N TYR A 34 -1.03 1.37 9.60
CA TYR A 34 -0.45 2.19 8.54
C TYR A 34 0.76 3.00 9.05
N PRO A 35 1.96 2.85 8.46
CA PRO A 35 3.14 3.53 8.95
C PRO A 35 3.00 5.05 8.90
N GLU A 36 3.33 5.74 9.99
CA GLU A 36 3.41 7.21 10.02
C GLU A 36 4.67 7.69 9.27
N ALA A 37 5.83 7.18 9.68
CA ALA A 37 7.11 7.44 9.02
C ALA A 37 7.24 6.67 7.70
N ALA A 38 8.05 7.21 6.77
CA ALA A 38 8.42 6.47 5.57
C ALA A 38 9.21 5.21 5.98
N PRO A 39 8.72 4.00 5.65
CA PRO A 39 9.31 2.76 6.15
C PRO A 39 10.65 2.42 5.51
N CYS A 40 10.97 2.98 4.32
CA CYS A 40 12.21 2.68 3.62
C CYS A 40 13.06 3.93 3.41
N ASN A 41 13.86 4.26 4.42
CA ASN A 41 14.87 5.32 4.33
C ASN A 41 16.26 4.68 4.18
N LYS A 42 17.14 5.32 3.42
CA LYS A 42 18.57 4.99 3.46
C LYS A 42 19.20 5.59 4.72
N PRO A 43 20.35 5.07 5.17
CA PRO A 43 21.11 5.72 6.23
C PRO A 43 21.33 7.20 5.90
N SER A 44 21.40 8.02 6.95
CA SER A 44 21.83 9.42 6.85
C SER A 44 23.10 9.49 6.00
N ASP A 45 23.08 10.34 4.97
CA ASP A 45 24.22 10.60 4.10
C ASP A 45 24.81 12.01 4.32
N GLY A 46 24.31 12.73 5.34
CA GLY A 46 24.72 14.09 5.66
C GLY A 46 24.31 15.13 4.60
N SER A 47 23.42 14.77 3.67
CA SER A 47 22.88 15.74 2.71
C SER A 47 22.01 16.78 3.38
N LEU A 48 21.90 17.97 2.77
CA LEU A 48 21.00 19.03 3.23
C LEU A 48 19.54 18.55 3.36
N TRP A 49 19.13 17.58 2.52
CA TRP A 49 17.82 16.95 2.60
C TRP A 49 17.64 16.17 3.91
N ASP A 50 18.65 15.41 4.29
CA ASP A 50 18.68 14.66 5.54
C ASP A 50 18.73 15.59 6.77
N GLU A 51 19.48 16.69 6.69
CA GLU A 51 19.54 17.71 7.76
C GLU A 51 18.21 18.46 7.95
N ILE A 52 17.53 18.84 6.86
CA ILE A 52 16.28 19.60 6.92
C ILE A 52 15.09 18.73 7.31
N PHE A 53 15.02 17.50 6.80
CA PHE A 53 13.84 16.64 6.94
C PHE A 53 14.03 15.47 7.91
N GLY A 54 15.25 15.22 8.39
CA GLY A 54 15.58 14.16 9.34
C GLY A 54 15.43 12.74 8.79
N THR A 55 15.16 12.61 7.49
CA THR A 55 14.97 11.33 6.81
C THR A 55 15.43 11.43 5.36
N ASN A 56 16.06 10.37 4.87
CA ASN A 56 16.47 10.27 3.48
C ASN A 56 15.80 9.08 2.79
N PRO A 57 14.74 9.29 2.00
CA PRO A 57 13.99 8.19 1.40
C PRO A 57 14.91 7.39 0.46
N ALA A 58 14.93 6.06 0.60
CA ALA A 58 15.68 5.19 -0.31
C ALA A 58 15.00 5.07 -1.68
N PHE A 59 13.69 5.35 -1.72
CA PHE A 59 12.86 5.36 -2.91
C PHE A 59 11.94 6.57 -2.86
N ASP A 60 11.85 7.27 -3.98
CA ASP A 60 10.96 8.43 -4.15
C ASP A 60 9.52 8.01 -3.81
N ASN A 61 8.96 7.03 -4.53
CA ASN A 61 7.59 6.59 -4.33
C ASN A 61 7.49 5.39 -3.37
N GLN A 62 6.91 5.61 -2.18
CA GLN A 62 6.78 4.57 -1.15
C GLN A 62 5.34 4.10 -0.89
N CYS A 63 4.36 4.44 -1.74
CA CYS A 63 2.96 4.04 -1.53
C CYS A 63 2.79 2.51 -1.40
N ALA A 64 3.36 1.75 -2.33
CA ALA A 64 3.36 0.29 -2.28
C ALA A 64 4.15 -0.26 -1.08
N ILE A 65 5.23 0.43 -0.67
CA ILE A 65 6.02 0.03 0.50
C ILE A 65 5.17 0.18 1.76
N ARG A 66 4.58 1.35 2.00
CA ARG A 66 3.71 1.63 3.14
C ARG A 66 2.57 0.61 3.24
N LEU A 67 1.89 0.33 2.13
CA LEU A 67 0.83 -0.67 2.12
C LEU A 67 1.34 -2.10 2.39
N SER A 68 2.50 -2.48 1.83
CA SER A 68 3.09 -3.81 2.09
C SER A 68 3.51 -4.01 3.55
N VAL A 69 4.04 -2.97 4.20
CA VAL A 69 4.37 -2.95 5.63
C VAL A 69 3.09 -3.01 6.46
N CYS A 70 2.11 -2.16 6.15
CA CYS A 70 0.78 -2.15 6.77
C CYS A 70 0.12 -3.54 6.73
N LEU A 71 0.14 -4.23 5.58
CA LEU A 71 -0.37 -5.59 5.45
C LEU A 71 0.34 -6.57 6.39
N GLN A 72 1.68 -6.53 6.44
CA GLN A 72 2.48 -7.41 7.30
C GLN A 72 2.23 -7.14 8.79
N HIS A 73 2.18 -5.87 9.18
CA HIS A 73 1.83 -5.45 10.54
C HIS A 73 0.40 -5.86 10.94
N ALA A 74 -0.53 -5.91 9.99
CA ALA A 74 -1.88 -6.45 10.20
C ALA A 74 -1.94 -8.00 10.21
N GLY A 75 -0.81 -8.69 10.01
CA GLY A 75 -0.67 -10.15 10.10
C GLY A 75 -0.64 -10.89 8.76
N ALA A 76 -0.60 -10.19 7.63
CA ALA A 76 -0.46 -10.79 6.30
C ALA A 76 0.92 -11.38 6.07
N SER A 77 1.00 -12.51 5.38
CA SER A 77 2.26 -13.01 4.83
C SER A 77 2.38 -12.68 3.35
N LEU A 78 3.42 -11.93 2.98
CA LEU A 78 3.79 -11.65 1.59
C LEU A 78 4.72 -12.74 1.00
N LYS A 79 4.74 -13.96 1.56
CA LYS A 79 5.62 -15.05 1.09
C LYS A 79 5.38 -15.43 -0.37
N THR A 80 4.13 -15.35 -0.84
CA THR A 80 3.74 -15.66 -2.22
C THR A 80 3.97 -14.49 -3.18
N PHE A 81 4.30 -13.30 -2.68
CA PHE A 81 4.65 -12.16 -3.52
C PHE A 81 5.98 -12.41 -4.24
N LYS A 82 5.98 -12.23 -5.57
CA LYS A 82 7.11 -12.50 -6.48
C LYS A 82 7.57 -11.26 -7.27
N GLY A 83 7.00 -10.10 -6.99
CA GLY A 83 7.41 -8.84 -7.62
C GLY A 83 8.66 -8.25 -7.00
N VAL A 84 8.97 -7.00 -7.36
CA VAL A 84 10.16 -6.27 -6.95
C VAL A 84 10.00 -5.75 -5.52
N THR A 85 11.00 -6.03 -4.68
CA THR A 85 11.09 -5.56 -3.29
C THR A 85 12.37 -4.77 -3.05
N CYS A 86 12.41 -3.97 -1.97
CA CYS A 86 13.63 -3.32 -1.54
C CYS A 86 14.69 -4.34 -1.11
N ASN A 87 15.97 -3.94 -1.17
CA ASN A 87 17.10 -4.75 -0.72
C ASN A 87 17.64 -4.35 0.67
N TYR A 88 17.07 -3.30 1.29
CA TYR A 88 17.53 -2.76 2.57
C TYR A 88 16.95 -3.53 3.77
N HIS A 89 15.72 -4.05 3.65
CA HIS A 89 15.01 -4.73 4.73
C HIS A 89 14.87 -6.22 4.41
N LYS A 90 15.57 -7.06 5.18
CA LYS A 90 15.60 -8.52 4.97
C LYS A 90 14.49 -9.25 5.74
N ASP A 91 14.08 -8.71 6.88
CA ASP A 91 13.08 -9.33 7.77
C ASP A 91 11.65 -8.95 7.40
N GLU A 92 11.47 -7.92 6.56
CA GLU A 92 10.18 -7.44 6.10
C GLU A 92 10.17 -7.19 4.58
N LYS A 93 9.12 -7.62 3.89
CA LYS A 93 9.00 -7.41 2.44
C LYS A 93 8.45 -6.03 2.10
N HIS A 94 9.32 -5.13 1.67
CA HIS A 94 8.95 -3.80 1.17
C HIS A 94 8.71 -3.84 -0.33
N VAL A 95 7.45 -3.83 -0.76
CA VAL A 95 7.08 -3.91 -2.19
C VAL A 95 7.26 -2.56 -2.87
N LEU A 96 7.98 -2.51 -3.99
CA LEU A 96 8.30 -1.23 -4.65
C LEU A 96 7.24 -0.78 -5.67
N ARG A 97 6.56 -1.72 -6.34
CA ARG A 97 5.67 -1.42 -7.47
C ARG A 97 4.20 -1.58 -7.09
N ALA A 98 3.46 -0.47 -7.16
CA ALA A 98 2.02 -0.44 -6.86
C ALA A 98 1.21 -1.41 -7.71
N LYS A 99 1.52 -1.49 -9.02
CA LYS A 99 0.87 -2.42 -9.95
C LYS A 99 1.05 -3.88 -9.53
N GLU A 100 2.26 -4.29 -9.19
CA GLU A 100 2.55 -5.67 -8.80
C GLU A 100 1.86 -6.03 -7.47
N LEU A 101 1.77 -5.06 -6.54
CA LEU A 101 1.01 -5.25 -5.30
C LEU A 101 -0.49 -5.40 -5.57
N ALA A 102 -1.07 -4.55 -6.41
CA ALA A 102 -2.47 -4.65 -6.84
C ALA A 102 -2.79 -6.00 -7.49
N GLU A 103 -1.96 -6.45 -8.43
CA GLU A 103 -2.11 -7.76 -9.09
C GLU A 103 -1.99 -8.93 -8.09
N TRP A 104 -1.15 -8.78 -7.06
CA TRP A 104 -1.04 -9.78 -6.00
C TRP A 104 -2.28 -9.82 -5.09
N LEU A 105 -2.85 -8.67 -4.74
CA LEU A 105 -4.09 -8.58 -3.96
C LEU A 105 -5.27 -9.21 -4.71
N ASP A 106 -5.35 -9.03 -6.03
CA ASP A 106 -6.39 -9.64 -6.86
C ASP A 106 -6.33 -11.17 -6.94
N LYS A 107 -5.17 -11.77 -6.66
CA LYS A 107 -5.04 -13.22 -6.54
C LYS A 107 -5.71 -13.77 -5.27
N ARG A 108 -6.15 -12.89 -4.35
CA ARG A 108 -6.88 -13.22 -3.12
C ARG A 108 -6.18 -14.29 -2.29
N TYR A 109 -4.87 -14.13 -2.13
CA TYR A 109 -4.07 -15.01 -1.28
C TYR A 109 -4.30 -14.76 0.22
N LEU A 110 -4.95 -13.67 0.59
CA LEU A 110 -5.33 -13.34 1.96
C LEU A 110 -6.73 -13.87 2.28
N ALA A 111 -6.93 -14.36 3.50
CA ALA A 111 -8.21 -14.92 3.91
C ALA A 111 -9.31 -13.86 3.87
N ASN A 112 -10.42 -14.18 3.21
CA ASN A 112 -11.57 -13.29 2.99
C ASN A 112 -11.24 -11.95 2.32
N TRP A 113 -10.12 -11.85 1.60
CA TRP A 113 -9.84 -10.66 0.82
C TRP A 113 -10.89 -10.48 -0.28
N PRO A 114 -11.51 -9.29 -0.38
CA PRO A 114 -12.58 -9.05 -1.35
C PRO A 114 -12.04 -9.15 -2.79
N LYS A 115 -12.95 -9.34 -3.74
CA LYS A 115 -12.62 -9.13 -5.16
C LYS A 115 -12.59 -7.63 -5.42
N SER A 116 -11.64 -7.16 -6.22
CA SER A 116 -11.67 -5.77 -6.69
C SER A 116 -12.90 -5.51 -7.56
N ILE A 117 -13.41 -4.29 -7.48
CA ILE A 117 -14.32 -3.71 -8.45
C ILE A 117 -13.60 -2.61 -9.23
N ASN A 118 -13.86 -2.55 -10.54
CA ASN A 118 -13.36 -1.46 -11.36
C ASN A 118 -14.29 -0.26 -11.24
N ILE A 119 -13.79 0.85 -10.71
CA ILE A 119 -14.53 2.10 -10.47
C ILE A 119 -14.02 3.25 -11.35
N THR A 120 -13.28 2.92 -12.43
CA THR A 120 -12.66 3.91 -13.33
C THR A 120 -13.69 4.91 -13.84
N SER A 121 -13.49 6.18 -13.48
CA SER A 121 -14.35 7.30 -13.85
C SER A 121 -13.81 8.57 -13.22
N LYS A 122 -14.18 9.73 -13.77
CA LYS A 122 -13.90 11.02 -13.14
C LYS A 122 -14.63 11.19 -11.80
N ASP A 123 -15.72 10.46 -11.56
CA ASP A 123 -16.53 10.52 -10.35
C ASP A 123 -16.22 9.40 -9.34
N TRP A 124 -15.09 8.69 -9.48
CA TRP A 124 -14.77 7.50 -8.66
C TRP A 124 -14.91 7.71 -7.15
N ARG A 125 -14.65 8.93 -6.65
CA ARG A 125 -14.79 9.29 -5.23
C ARG A 125 -16.22 9.10 -4.73
N SER A 126 -17.23 9.45 -5.53
CA SER A 126 -18.64 9.27 -5.14
C SER A 126 -18.98 7.78 -4.97
N LYS A 127 -18.36 6.91 -5.78
CA LYS A 127 -18.59 5.45 -5.78
C LYS A 127 -18.04 4.75 -4.54
N ILE A 128 -17.07 5.36 -3.86
CA ILE A 128 -16.44 4.81 -2.66
C ILE A 128 -16.57 5.72 -1.44
N THR A 129 -17.38 6.76 -1.51
CA THR A 129 -17.72 7.58 -0.35
C THR A 129 -18.39 6.71 0.72
N ASN A 130 -18.00 6.89 1.98
CA ASN A 130 -18.45 6.09 3.13
C ASN A 130 -18.09 4.58 3.06
N LYS A 131 -17.26 4.17 2.11
CA LYS A 131 -16.72 2.81 2.02
C LYS A 131 -15.27 2.78 2.46
N THR A 132 -14.85 1.72 3.14
CA THR A 132 -13.47 1.52 3.56
C THR A 132 -12.79 0.45 2.71
N GLY A 133 -11.48 0.56 2.50
CA GLY A 133 -10.78 -0.44 1.68
C GLY A 133 -9.39 -0.04 1.20
N VAL A 134 -8.92 -0.78 0.20
CA VAL A 134 -7.72 -0.46 -0.58
C VAL A 134 -8.14 0.05 -1.95
N VAL A 135 -7.46 1.07 -2.47
CA VAL A 135 -7.68 1.58 -3.83
C VAL A 135 -6.36 1.62 -4.58
N TYR A 136 -6.40 1.24 -5.87
CA TYR A 136 -5.29 1.31 -6.80
C TYR A 136 -5.65 2.16 -8.01
N PHE A 137 -4.73 3.02 -8.42
CA PHE A 137 -4.81 3.87 -9.61
C PHE A 137 -3.66 3.51 -10.56
N ALA A 138 -3.99 3.12 -11.78
CA ALA A 138 -3.03 2.83 -12.83
C ALA A 138 -2.85 4.02 -13.77
N ASN A 139 -1.62 4.27 -14.20
CA ASN A 139 -1.26 5.24 -15.24
C ASN A 139 -1.93 6.60 -15.00
N TYR A 140 -1.75 7.17 -13.82
CA TYR A 140 -2.42 8.42 -13.43
C TYR A 140 -1.62 9.68 -13.81
N TRP A 141 -0.38 9.53 -14.25
CA TRP A 141 0.54 10.64 -14.52
C TRP A 141 1.18 10.52 -15.90
N ILE A 142 1.32 11.62 -16.63
CA ILE A 142 2.08 11.66 -17.89
C ILE A 142 3.42 12.35 -17.60
N PRO A 143 4.56 11.63 -17.65
CA PRO A 143 5.88 12.24 -17.52
C PRO A 143 6.12 13.30 -18.59
N GLU A 144 6.89 14.34 -18.24
CA GLU A 144 7.30 15.36 -19.20
C GLU A 144 8.02 14.72 -20.39
N GLY A 145 7.62 15.07 -21.62
CA GLY A 145 8.13 14.47 -22.85
C GLY A 145 7.53 13.11 -23.23
N SER A 146 6.67 12.52 -22.39
CA SER A 146 5.93 11.29 -22.72
C SER A 146 4.57 11.62 -23.35
N LYS A 147 4.15 10.80 -24.32
CA LYS A 147 2.78 10.80 -24.86
C LYS A 147 1.85 9.84 -24.13
N PHE A 148 2.40 8.95 -23.30
CA PHE A 148 1.66 7.88 -22.63
C PHE A 148 1.69 8.06 -21.11
N PRO A 149 0.54 7.86 -20.43
CA PRO A 149 0.49 7.90 -18.98
C PRO A 149 1.20 6.69 -18.37
N THR A 150 1.85 6.90 -17.23
CA THR A 150 2.62 5.94 -16.47
C THR A 150 2.39 6.15 -14.96
N GLY A 151 3.10 5.36 -14.14
CA GLY A 151 2.99 5.43 -12.69
C GLY A 151 1.77 4.69 -12.15
N GLY A 152 1.79 4.42 -10.85
CA GLY A 152 0.66 3.84 -10.15
C GLY A 152 0.65 4.29 -8.70
N HIS A 153 -0.53 4.39 -8.12
CA HIS A 153 -0.71 4.71 -6.70
C HIS A 153 -1.59 3.65 -6.07
N ILE A 154 -1.20 3.14 -4.91
CA ILE A 154 -2.00 2.19 -4.14
C ILE A 154 -2.01 2.60 -2.68
N ASP A 155 -3.18 2.62 -2.06
CA ASP A 155 -3.31 3.09 -0.67
C ASP A 155 -4.61 2.65 0.01
N LEU A 156 -4.71 2.93 1.32
CA LEU A 156 -5.94 2.77 2.09
C LEU A 156 -6.90 3.93 1.86
N TRP A 157 -8.20 3.65 1.90
CA TRP A 157 -9.26 4.63 1.82
C TRP A 157 -10.24 4.43 2.98
N ASN A 158 -10.50 5.46 3.78
CA ASN A 158 -11.35 5.35 4.97
C ASN A 158 -12.82 5.78 4.76
N GLY A 159 -13.26 5.93 3.51
CA GLY A 159 -14.59 6.46 3.19
C GLY A 159 -14.62 7.95 2.91
N SER A 160 -13.56 8.69 3.22
CA SER A 160 -13.47 10.13 2.96
C SER A 160 -12.11 10.58 2.45
N ARG A 161 -11.03 9.90 2.84
CA ARG A 161 -9.66 10.33 2.56
C ARG A 161 -8.66 9.18 2.65
N PHE A 162 -7.48 9.43 2.09
CA PHE A 162 -6.27 8.64 2.30
C PHE A 162 -5.64 8.92 3.68
N PRO A 163 -4.74 8.05 4.17
CA PRO A 163 -3.92 8.34 5.36
C PRO A 163 -3.18 9.67 5.19
N HIS A 164 -3.06 10.46 6.27
CA HIS A 164 -2.39 11.78 6.23
C HIS A 164 -0.96 11.70 5.67
N TYR A 165 -0.23 10.63 6.00
CA TYR A 165 1.17 10.46 5.63
C TYR A 165 1.36 9.98 4.19
N SER A 166 0.31 9.44 3.57
CA SER A 166 0.27 9.17 2.13
C SER A 166 0.36 10.44 1.31
N PHE A 167 -0.35 11.49 1.76
CA PHE A 167 -0.37 12.80 1.11
C PHE A 167 1.00 13.48 1.16
N ARG A 168 1.69 13.42 2.31
CA ARG A 168 3.04 14.00 2.47
C ARG A 168 4.07 13.31 1.57
N SER A 169 4.08 11.97 1.55
CA SER A 169 4.97 11.22 0.64
C SER A 169 4.62 11.42 -0.84
N PHE A 170 3.38 11.76 -1.21
CA PHE A 170 3.05 12.14 -2.58
C PHE A 170 3.53 13.56 -2.91
N ALA A 171 3.21 14.54 -2.05
CA ALA A 171 3.51 15.95 -2.25
C ALA A 171 5.02 16.24 -2.35
N THR A 172 5.85 15.52 -1.58
CA THR A 172 7.31 15.69 -1.62
C THR A 172 7.96 15.18 -2.91
N ASN A 173 7.33 14.24 -3.64
CA ASN A 173 7.94 13.59 -4.79
C ASN A 173 7.53 14.18 -6.15
N VAL A 174 6.40 14.88 -6.24
CA VAL A 174 6.01 15.55 -7.49
C VAL A 174 6.68 16.93 -7.63
N GLY A 175 7.47 17.37 -6.65
CA GLY A 175 8.32 18.57 -6.74
C GLY A 175 7.59 19.88 -7.10
N ARG A 176 6.25 19.93 -6.97
CA ARG A 176 5.43 21.00 -7.56
C ARG A 176 4.18 21.41 -6.79
N PHE A 177 3.99 20.98 -5.55
CA PHE A 177 2.74 21.29 -4.83
C PHE A 177 2.98 22.02 -3.52
N ASN A 178 2.33 23.19 -3.39
CA ASN A 178 2.07 23.82 -2.11
C ASN A 178 1.47 22.76 -1.16
N ILE A 179 2.05 22.69 0.03
CA ILE A 179 1.84 21.68 1.09
C ILE A 179 0.37 21.55 1.57
N ASP A 180 -0.55 22.38 1.07
CA ASP A 180 -1.88 22.58 1.66
C ASP A 180 -3.09 22.23 0.77
N SER A 181 -2.94 21.58 -0.40
CA SER A 181 -4.10 21.27 -1.27
C SER A 181 -4.32 19.77 -1.55
N PRO A 182 -5.21 19.10 -0.77
CA PRO A 182 -5.69 17.74 -1.07
C PRO A 182 -6.26 17.63 -2.49
N ASP A 183 -6.89 18.69 -3.00
CA ASP A 183 -7.60 18.70 -4.28
C ASP A 183 -6.68 18.48 -5.49
N LEU A 184 -5.43 18.97 -5.46
CA LEU A 184 -4.47 18.74 -6.54
C LEU A 184 -3.98 17.28 -6.57
N PHE A 185 -3.87 16.64 -5.40
CA PHE A 185 -3.55 15.22 -5.32
C PHE A 185 -4.67 14.39 -5.97
N TYR A 186 -5.92 14.66 -5.59
CA TYR A 186 -7.04 13.91 -6.14
C TYR A 186 -7.28 14.20 -7.62
N SER A 187 -7.07 15.43 -8.09
CA SER A 187 -7.27 15.80 -9.51
C SER A 187 -6.34 15.05 -10.45
N ASN A 188 -5.16 14.64 -10.00
CA ASN A 188 -4.26 13.80 -10.81
C ASN A 188 -4.73 12.34 -10.86
N LEU A 189 -5.31 11.84 -9.77
CA LEU A 189 -5.86 10.48 -9.71
C LEU A 189 -7.10 10.30 -10.60
N ASP A 190 -7.85 11.38 -10.86
CA ASP A 190 -9.01 11.37 -11.77
C ASP A 190 -8.60 11.02 -13.23
N ASN A 191 -7.32 11.14 -13.58
CA ASN A 191 -6.77 10.79 -14.90
C ASN A 191 -6.29 9.33 -15.01
N ALA A 192 -6.43 8.53 -13.96
CA ALA A 192 -6.02 7.13 -13.98
C ALA A 192 -6.77 6.33 -15.06
N THR A 193 -6.04 5.54 -15.86
CA THR A 193 -6.64 4.69 -16.90
C THR A 193 -7.41 3.51 -16.30
N THR A 194 -7.10 3.13 -15.05
CA THR A 194 -7.80 2.10 -14.32
C THR A 194 -7.81 2.43 -12.83
N ILE A 195 -8.97 2.30 -12.19
CA ILE A 195 -9.13 2.43 -10.75
C ILE A 195 -9.77 1.16 -10.21
N LEU A 196 -9.05 0.45 -9.34
CA LEU A 196 -9.52 -0.78 -8.69
C LEU A 196 -9.76 -0.51 -7.21
N PHE A 197 -10.87 -1.00 -6.67
CA PHE A 197 -11.21 -0.86 -5.25
C PHE A 197 -11.53 -2.21 -4.63
N TRP A 198 -10.87 -2.52 -3.52
CA TRP A 198 -11.14 -3.66 -2.65
C TRP A 198 -11.87 -3.15 -1.41
N GLU A 199 -13.18 -3.34 -1.35
CA GLU A 199 -14.00 -2.93 -0.22
C GLU A 199 -13.76 -3.86 0.98
N ILE A 200 -13.23 -3.30 2.06
CA ILE A 200 -12.93 -4.01 3.31
C ILE A 200 -13.75 -3.33 4.40
N PRO A 201 -14.84 -3.95 4.88
CA PRO A 201 -15.67 -3.38 5.94
C PRO A 201 -14.98 -3.42 7.32
#